data_AF-A0A542ZWC8-F1
#
_entry.id   AF-A0A542ZWC8-F1
#
_cell.length_a   1.000
_cell.length_b   1.000
_cell.length_c   1.000
_cell.angle_alpha   90.00
_cell.angle_beta   90.00
_cell.angle_gamma   90.00
#
_symmetry.space_group_name_H-M   'P 1'
#
loop_
_entity.id
_entity.type
_entity.pdbx_description
1 polymer ?
#
loop_
_entity_poly.entity_id
_entity_poly.type
_entity_poly.pdbx_seq_one_letter_code
_entity_poly.pdbx_strand_id
1 'polypeptide(L)'
;MTENPRAGRLAERIQQIVARLLESRIKDPRLGFVTITDVKVTGDCQHASIFYTVLGSEEDRAGSAAALASARGLIRSEVGKQTGLRLTPTIDFHLDSVPEEAQHLADALAEARVRDAELAELRRGATPAGDADPYKKPHERSDDDE
;
A
#
# COMPACT_ATOMS: atom_id res chain seq x y z
N MET A 1 8.20 4.93 17.16
CA MET A 1 7.26 6.08 17.10
C MET A 1 6.27 5.85 18.23
N THR A 2 6.19 6.76 19.21
CA THR A 2 5.27 6.57 20.34
C THR A 2 3.84 6.66 19.83
N GLU A 3 3.23 5.51 19.54
CA GLU A 3 1.82 5.43 19.15
C GLU A 3 0.99 6.00 20.30
N ASN A 4 0.29 7.12 20.06
CA ASN A 4 -0.68 7.62 21.01
C ASN A 4 -1.94 6.75 20.86
N PRO A 5 -2.26 5.86 21.83
CA PRO A 5 -3.36 4.91 21.70
C PRO A 5 -4.74 5.59 21.67
N ARG A 6 -4.83 6.89 22.01
CA ARG A 6 -6.06 7.68 21.81
C ARG A 6 -6.20 8.13 20.36
N ALA A 7 -5.12 8.62 19.76
CA ALA A 7 -5.12 9.03 18.37
C ALA A 7 -5.38 7.85 17.43
N GLY A 8 -4.78 6.67 17.70
CA GLY A 8 -5.02 5.45 16.92
C GLY A 8 -6.48 4.99 16.96
N ARG A 9 -7.09 4.93 18.16
CA ARG A 9 -8.52 4.57 18.29
C ARG A 9 -9.45 5.59 17.62
N LEU A 10 -9.09 6.88 17.67
CA LEU A 10 -9.85 7.92 16.99
C LEU A 10 -9.73 7.79 15.47
N ALA A 11 -8.52 7.51 14.96
CA ALA A 11 -8.27 7.29 13.54
C ALA A 11 -9.13 6.13 12.99
N GLU A 12 -9.10 4.97 13.63
CA GLU A 12 -9.89 3.80 13.23
C GLU A 12 -11.41 4.11 13.23
N ARG A 13 -11.87 4.86 14.25
CA ARG A 13 -13.28 5.25 14.32
C ARG A 13 -13.66 6.24 13.23
N ILE A 14 -12.80 7.23 12.94
CA ILE A 14 -13.00 8.17 11.83
C ILE A 14 -13.07 7.41 10.51
N GLN A 15 -12.15 6.46 10.27
CA GLN A 15 -12.14 5.64 9.07
C GLN A 15 -13.48 4.92 8.86
N GLN A 16 -13.99 4.25 9.88
CA GLN A 16 -15.27 3.54 9.81
C GLN A 16 -16.47 4.48 9.56
N ILE A 17 -16.49 5.65 10.21
CA ILE A 17 -17.56 6.64 10.04
C ILE A 17 -17.55 7.18 8.61
N VAL A 18 -16.36 7.56 8.11
CA VAL A 18 -16.19 8.15 6.78
C VAL A 18 -16.53 7.13 5.69
N ALA A 19 -16.07 5.88 5.82
CA ALA A 19 -16.39 4.81 4.87
C ALA A 19 -17.91 4.59 4.76
N ARG A 20 -18.62 4.47 5.89
CA ARG A 20 -20.08 4.32 5.91
C ARG A 20 -20.81 5.55 5.34
N LEU A 21 -20.28 6.74 5.60
CA LEU A 21 -20.87 7.98 5.10
C LEU A 21 -20.75 8.07 3.57
N LEU A 22 -19.58 7.70 3.02
CA LEU A 22 -19.36 7.67 1.58
C LEU A 22 -20.32 6.69 0.89
N GLU A 23 -20.49 5.49 1.46
CA GLU A 23 -21.39 4.47 0.91
C GLU A 23 -22.88 4.88 0.96
N SER A 24 -23.31 5.52 2.06
CA SER A 24 -24.75 5.73 2.31
C SER A 24 -25.28 7.12 1.94
N ARG A 25 -24.46 8.18 2.08
CA ARG A 25 -24.93 9.57 2.14
C ARG A 25 -24.35 10.47 1.07
N ILE A 26 -23.19 10.14 0.50
CA ILE A 26 -22.55 10.97 -0.53
C ILE A 26 -22.87 10.37 -1.91
N LYS A 27 -23.95 10.87 -2.52
CA LYS A 27 -24.36 10.51 -3.88
C LYS A 27 -24.08 11.67 -4.84
N ASP A 28 -22.82 12.12 -4.89
CA ASP A 28 -22.40 13.14 -5.85
C ASP A 28 -22.06 12.45 -7.17
N PRO A 29 -22.65 12.85 -8.31
CA PRO A 29 -22.32 12.27 -9.62
C PRO A 29 -20.86 12.47 -10.04
N ARG A 30 -20.12 13.39 -9.40
CA ARG A 30 -18.69 13.61 -9.62
C ARG A 30 -17.79 12.72 -8.77
N LEU A 31 -18.37 12.03 -7.78
CA LEU A 31 -17.63 11.11 -6.92
C LEU A 31 -17.51 9.77 -7.66
N GLY A 32 -16.29 9.41 -8.04
CA GLY A 32 -15.97 8.08 -8.55
C GLY A 32 -16.07 7.02 -7.45
N PHE A 33 -15.59 5.82 -7.74
CA PHE A 33 -15.53 4.76 -6.72
C PHE A 33 -14.35 5.03 -5.78
N VAL A 34 -14.64 5.77 -4.70
CA VAL A 34 -13.66 6.20 -3.68
C VAL A 34 -13.53 5.17 -2.57
N THR A 35 -12.31 4.77 -2.25
CA THR A 35 -12.00 3.88 -1.12
C THR A 35 -11.05 4.57 -0.15
N ILE A 36 -11.37 4.55 1.16
CA ILE A 36 -10.49 5.08 2.21
C ILE A 36 -9.46 4.01 2.59
N THR A 37 -8.18 4.29 2.41
CA THR A 37 -7.09 3.35 2.70
C THR A 37 -6.62 3.47 4.15
N ASP A 38 -6.38 4.70 4.62
CA ASP A 38 -5.85 4.95 5.95
C ASP A 38 -6.33 6.29 6.51
N VAL A 39 -6.29 6.44 7.83
CA VAL A 39 -6.53 7.71 8.53
C VAL A 39 -5.44 7.92 9.56
N LYS A 40 -4.80 9.09 9.53
CA LYS A 40 -3.80 9.49 10.51
C LYS A 40 -4.29 10.68 11.30
N VAL A 41 -4.21 10.56 12.62
CA VAL A 41 -4.60 11.62 13.55
C VAL A 41 -3.37 12.09 14.30
N THR A 42 -3.21 13.40 14.43
CA THR A 42 -2.10 13.99 15.19
C THR A 42 -2.18 13.64 16.67
N GLY A 43 -1.05 13.68 17.38
CA GLY A 43 -0.99 13.30 18.79
C GLY A 43 -1.91 14.12 19.71
N ASP A 44 -2.26 15.35 19.31
CA ASP A 44 -3.19 16.24 20.00
C ASP A 44 -4.66 16.09 19.54
N CYS A 45 -4.94 15.17 18.60
CA CYS A 45 -6.27 14.90 18.04
C CYS A 45 -6.97 16.11 17.39
N GLN A 46 -6.21 17.12 16.97
CA GLN A 46 -6.76 18.32 16.32
C GLN A 46 -6.78 18.24 14.80
N HIS A 47 -5.96 17.38 14.20
CA HIS A 47 -5.88 17.20 12.76
C HIS A 47 -5.99 15.72 12.40
N ALA A 48 -6.76 15.44 11.34
CA ALA A 48 -6.95 14.11 10.78
C ALA A 48 -6.69 14.16 9.26
N SER A 49 -5.68 13.43 8.80
CA SER A 49 -5.37 13.20 7.40
C SER A 49 -6.02 11.89 6.96
N ILE A 50 -6.91 11.97 5.99
CA ILE A 50 -7.61 10.82 5.40
C ILE A 50 -6.97 10.51 4.05
N PHE A 51 -6.47 9.29 3.90
CA PHE A 51 -5.91 8.77 2.67
C PHE A 51 -6.98 8.01 1.89
N TYR A 52 -7.10 8.29 0.61
CA TYR A 52 -8.12 7.68 -0.23
C TYR A 52 -7.60 7.38 -1.62
N THR A 53 -8.23 6.42 -2.27
CA THR A 53 -7.96 6.02 -3.65
C THR A 53 -9.23 6.19 -4.46
N VAL A 54 -9.07 6.47 -5.75
CA VAL A 54 -10.19 6.60 -6.69
C VAL A 54 -9.94 5.63 -7.81
N LEU A 55 -10.89 4.72 -8.03
CA LEU A 55 -10.88 3.88 -9.21
C LEU A 55 -11.49 4.66 -10.37
N GLY A 56 -10.70 4.94 -11.41
CA GLY A 56 -11.15 5.71 -12.58
C GLY A 56 -10.01 6.45 -13.28
N SER A 57 -10.38 7.39 -14.14
CA SER A 57 -9.45 8.26 -14.87
C SER A 57 -8.90 9.40 -13.99
N GLU A 58 -7.96 10.18 -14.52
CA GLU A 58 -7.46 11.39 -13.85
C GLU A 58 -8.57 12.45 -13.65
N GLU A 59 -9.55 12.48 -14.56
CA GLU A 59 -10.72 13.36 -14.44
C GLU A 59 -11.63 12.92 -13.29
N ASP A 60 -11.80 11.61 -13.09
CA ASP A 60 -12.54 11.06 -11.95
C ASP A 60 -11.83 11.36 -10.62
N ARG A 61 -10.49 11.34 -10.60
CA ARG A 61 -9.68 11.73 -9.43
C ARG A 61 -9.91 13.19 -9.08
N ALA A 62 -9.81 14.09 -10.07
CA ALA A 62 -10.04 15.52 -9.86
C ALA A 62 -11.49 15.82 -9.43
N GLY A 63 -12.47 15.17 -10.05
CA GLY A 63 -13.88 15.26 -9.69
C GLY A 63 -14.15 14.79 -8.26
N SER A 64 -13.57 13.65 -7.88
CA SER A 64 -13.71 13.08 -6.53
C SER A 64 -13.03 13.96 -5.48
N ALA A 65 -11.86 14.54 -5.79
CA ALA A 65 -11.18 15.47 -4.90
C ALA A 65 -12.05 16.71 -4.60
N ALA A 66 -12.68 17.29 -5.63
CA ALA A 66 -13.59 18.42 -5.48
C ALA A 66 -14.86 18.06 -4.69
N ALA A 67 -15.41 16.87 -4.94
CA ALA A 67 -16.58 16.36 -4.20
C ALA A 67 -16.26 16.15 -2.71
N LEU A 68 -15.13 15.51 -2.38
CA LEU A 68 -14.67 15.32 -1.00
C LEU A 68 -14.36 16.65 -0.30
N ALA A 69 -13.74 17.60 -0.99
CA ALA A 69 -13.51 18.94 -0.47
C ALA A 69 -14.82 19.65 -0.11
N SER A 70 -15.84 19.52 -0.96
CA SER A 70 -17.18 20.08 -0.73
C SER A 70 -17.90 19.37 0.43
N ALA A 71 -17.73 18.06 0.54
CA ALA A 71 -18.30 17.24 1.60
C ALA A 71 -17.57 17.35 2.95
N ARG A 72 -16.40 18.01 3.01
CA ARG A 72 -15.56 18.13 4.21
C ARG A 72 -16.34 18.58 5.45
N GLY A 73 -17.20 19.60 5.30
CA GLY A 73 -18.01 20.11 6.41
C GLY A 73 -19.03 19.10 6.93
N LEU A 74 -19.67 18.37 6.02
CA LEU A 74 -20.63 17.31 6.35
C LEU A 74 -19.94 16.13 7.02
N ILE A 75 -18.81 15.69 6.47
CA ILE A 75 -17.99 14.61 7.03
C ILE A 75 -17.54 14.97 8.45
N ARG A 76 -16.98 16.16 8.64
CA ARG A 76 -16.55 16.66 9.95
C ARG A 76 -17.72 16.70 10.94
N SER A 77 -18.88 17.19 10.52
CA SER A 77 -20.07 17.26 11.38
C SER A 77 -20.53 15.87 11.82
N GLU A 78 -20.51 14.89 10.93
CA GLU A 78 -20.90 13.52 11.25
C GLU A 78 -19.89 12.84 12.18
N VAL A 79 -18.59 13.02 11.92
CA VAL A 79 -17.52 12.54 12.80
C VAL A 79 -17.70 13.09 14.21
N GLY A 80 -17.97 14.39 14.37
CA GLY A 80 -18.20 14.99 15.68
C GLY A 80 -19.40 14.39 16.41
N LYS A 81 -20.52 14.15 15.70
CA LYS A 81 -21.73 13.53 16.26
C LYS A 81 -21.50 12.10 16.73
N GLN A 82 -20.78 11.29 15.95
CA GLN A 82 -20.59 9.87 16.25
C GLN A 82 -19.44 9.57 17.22
N THR A 83 -18.47 10.48 17.33
CA THR A 83 -17.34 10.33 18.25
C THR A 83 -17.58 11.03 19.60
N GLY A 84 -18.54 11.96 19.69
CA GLY A 84 -18.85 12.69 20.92
C GLY A 84 -17.72 13.62 21.38
N LEU A 85 -16.82 14.00 20.46
CA LEU A 85 -15.69 14.86 20.78
C LEU A 85 -16.13 16.31 21.01
N ARG A 86 -15.58 16.94 22.05
CA ARG A 86 -15.75 18.38 22.30
C ARG A 86 -15.18 19.23 21.15
N LEU A 87 -14.00 18.84 20.66
CA LEU A 87 -13.35 19.46 19.52
C LEU A 87 -13.18 18.40 18.44
N THR A 88 -13.89 18.56 17.32
CA THR A 88 -13.75 17.67 16.17
C THR A 88 -12.53 18.09 15.36
N PRO A 89 -11.61 17.15 15.03
CA PRO A 89 -10.42 17.47 14.26
C PRO A 89 -10.76 18.10 12.91
N THR A 90 -9.83 18.91 12.41
CA THR A 90 -9.83 19.35 11.02
C THR A 90 -9.49 18.16 10.13
N ILE A 91 -10.21 18.00 9.03
CA ILE A 91 -10.07 16.86 8.13
C ILE A 91 -9.45 17.33 6.82
N ASP A 92 -8.34 16.70 6.45
CA ASP A 92 -7.67 16.88 5.17
C ASP A 92 -7.64 15.57 4.39
N PHE A 93 -7.78 15.67 3.06
CA PHE A 93 -7.87 14.53 2.16
C PHE A 93 -6.61 14.45 1.32
N HIS A 94 -6.03 13.24 1.24
CA HIS A 94 -4.82 12.97 0.46
C HIS A 94 -5.09 11.78 -0.46
N LEU A 95 -4.80 11.97 -1.74
CA LEU A 95 -4.84 10.86 -2.69
C LEU A 95 -3.67 9.93 -2.38
N ASP A 96 -3.98 8.64 -2.26
CA ASP A 96 -3.02 7.59 -1.98
C ASP A 96 -2.52 6.98 -3.31
N SER A 97 -1.22 7.05 -3.54
CA SER A 97 -0.54 6.49 -4.72
C SER A 97 -0.11 5.04 -4.54
N VAL A 98 -0.19 4.50 -3.31
CA VAL A 98 0.29 3.14 -2.97
C VAL A 98 -0.33 2.02 -3.82
N PRO A 99 -1.61 2.06 -4.24
CA PRO A 99 -2.16 0.98 -5.08
C PRO A 99 -1.51 0.86 -6.46
N GLU A 100 -1.12 1.98 -7.08
CA GLU A 100 -0.43 1.94 -8.38
C GLU A 100 0.94 1.29 -8.25
N GLU A 101 1.69 1.63 -7.19
CA GLU A 101 2.99 1.03 -6.92
C GLU A 101 2.88 -0.48 -6.64
N ALA A 102 1.85 -0.91 -5.90
CA ALA A 102 1.61 -2.31 -5.61
C ALA A 102 1.31 -3.13 -6.88
N GLN A 103 0.51 -2.59 -7.81
CA GLN A 103 0.24 -3.24 -9.09
C GLN A 103 1.52 -3.37 -9.92
N HIS A 104 2.29 -2.29 -10.02
CA HIS A 104 3.54 -2.28 -10.77
C HIS A 104 4.57 -3.29 -10.23
N LEU A 105 4.61 -3.46 -8.91
CA LEU A 105 5.44 -4.49 -8.26
C LEU A 105 4.91 -5.89 -8.57
N ALA A 106 3.60 -6.11 -8.49
CA ALA A 106 2.99 -7.40 -8.80
C ALA A 106 3.29 -7.85 -10.23
N ASP A 107 3.21 -6.94 -11.19
CA ASP A 107 3.50 -7.18 -12.60
C ASP A 107 4.98 -7.56 -12.79
N ALA A 108 5.90 -6.83 -12.15
CA ALA A 108 7.34 -7.14 -12.18
C ALA A 108 7.67 -8.52 -11.58
N LEU A 109 7.01 -8.90 -10.48
CA LEU A 109 7.17 -10.24 -9.90
C LEU A 109 6.60 -11.33 -10.81
N ALA A 110 5.50 -11.08 -11.50
CA ALA A 110 4.93 -12.04 -12.45
C ALA A 110 5.88 -12.28 -13.63
N GLU A 111 6.46 -11.21 -14.19
CA GLU A 111 7.45 -11.30 -15.26
C GLU A 111 8.71 -12.06 -14.82
N ALA A 112 9.22 -11.79 -13.61
CA ALA A 112 10.36 -12.51 -13.05
C ALA A 112 10.11 -14.01 -12.91
N ARG A 113 8.91 -14.41 -12.43
CA ARG A 113 8.53 -15.82 -12.31
C ARG A 113 8.50 -16.55 -13.64
N VAL A 114 8.01 -15.89 -14.70
CA VAL A 114 7.99 -16.47 -16.05
C VAL A 114 9.42 -16.73 -16.54
N ARG A 115 10.31 -15.74 -16.42
CA ARG A 115 11.72 -15.89 -16.80
C ARG A 115 12.44 -16.97 -15.99
N ASP A 116 12.18 -17.05 -14.69
CA ASP A 116 12.77 -18.07 -13.82
C ASP A 116 12.31 -19.48 -14.20
N ALA A 117 11.03 -19.63 -14.57
CA ALA A 117 10.50 -20.90 -15.07
C ALA A 117 11.18 -21.29 -16.40
N GLU A 118 11.29 -20.37 -17.36
CA GLU A 118 11.99 -20.62 -18.63
C GLU A 118 13.46 -21.03 -18.43
N LEU A 119 14.16 -20.34 -17.52
CA LEU A 119 15.52 -20.70 -17.15
C LEU A 119 15.60 -22.07 -16.45
N ALA A 120 14.64 -22.42 -15.60
CA ALA A 120 14.58 -23.73 -14.97
C ALA A 120 14.37 -24.86 -15.99
N GLU A 121 13.51 -24.65 -16.99
CA GLU A 121 13.33 -25.56 -18.13
C GLU A 121 14.65 -25.77 -18.89
N LEU A 122 15.33 -24.67 -19.26
CA LEU A 122 16.61 -24.71 -19.97
C LEU A 122 17.71 -25.41 -19.15
N ARG A 123 17.71 -25.24 -17.82
CA ARG A 123 18.68 -25.88 -16.92
C ARG A 123 18.49 -27.38 -16.77
N ARG A 124 17.28 -27.93 -16.97
CA ARG A 124 17.04 -29.38 -16.80
C ARG A 124 17.85 -30.25 -17.75
N GLY A 125 18.19 -29.73 -18.93
CA GLY A 125 19.04 -30.42 -19.91
C GLY A 125 20.47 -29.90 -19.97
N ALA A 126 20.83 -28.90 -19.17
CA ALA A 126 22.12 -28.25 -19.26
C ALA A 126 23.15 -28.92 -18.34
N THR A 127 24.31 -29.25 -18.90
CA THR A 127 25.48 -29.65 -18.12
C THR A 127 26.12 -28.40 -17.52
N PRO A 128 26.39 -28.34 -16.21
CA PRO A 128 27.15 -27.25 -15.62
C PRO A 128 28.50 -27.09 -16.34
N ALA A 129 28.92 -25.86 -16.61
CA ALA A 129 30.14 -25.55 -17.36
C ALA A 129 31.45 -25.79 -16.58
N GLY A 130 31.44 -26.67 -15.56
CA GLY A 130 32.58 -26.96 -14.71
C GLY A 130 32.79 -28.47 -14.55
N ASP A 131 34.05 -28.87 -14.38
CA ASP A 131 34.41 -30.25 -14.08
C ASP A 131 33.86 -30.68 -12.71
N ALA A 132 33.56 -31.98 -12.58
CA ALA A 132 32.96 -32.56 -11.37
C ALA A 132 33.83 -32.42 -10.10
N ASP A 133 35.13 -32.21 -10.26
CA ASP A 133 36.06 -31.88 -9.18
C ASP A 133 36.83 -30.60 -9.53
N PRO A 134 36.43 -29.44 -8.98
CA PRO A 134 37.09 -28.17 -9.23
C PRO A 134 38.40 -28.01 -8.44
N TYR A 135 38.79 -28.99 -7.62
CA TYR A 135 39.97 -28.91 -6.77
C TYR A 135 41.21 -29.56 -7.40
N LYS A 136 42.34 -28.87 -7.26
CA LYS A 136 43.64 -29.37 -7.69
C LYS A 136 44.06 -30.54 -6.80
N LYS A 137 44.20 -31.74 -7.37
CA LYS A 137 44.65 -32.93 -6.61
C LYS A 137 46.07 -32.75 -6.08
N PRO A 138 46.36 -33.18 -4.83
CA PRO A 138 47.72 -33.19 -4.29
C PRO A 138 48.65 -34.06 -5.16
N HIS A 139 49.91 -33.65 -5.27
CA HIS A 139 50.94 -34.45 -5.94
C HIS A 139 51.27 -35.66 -5.04
N GLU A 140 51.15 -36.87 -5.58
CA GLU A 140 51.74 -38.05 -4.94
C GLU A 140 53.26 -37.91 -5.07
N ARG A 141 53.96 -37.77 -3.94
CA ARG A 141 55.42 -37.97 -3.93
C ARG A 141 55.62 -39.47 -4.10
N SER A 142 56.17 -39.87 -5.24
CA SER A 142 56.74 -41.21 -5.39
C SER A 142 57.91 -41.31 -4.44
N ASP A 143 57.78 -42.15 -3.41
CA ASP A 143 58.90 -42.62 -2.61
C ASP A 143 59.72 -43.60 -3.47
N ASP A 144 60.46 -43.06 -4.44
CA ASP A 144 61.48 -43.75 -5.22
C ASP A 144 62.74 -42.86 -5.22
N ASP A 145 63.51 -42.91 -4.14
CA ASP A 145 64.93 -42.59 -4.11
C ASP A 145 65.53 -43.35 -2.91
N GLU A 146 65.96 -44.58 -3.19
CA GLU A 146 66.82 -45.43 -2.36
C GLU A 146 68.31 -45.04 -2.52
#